data_AF-A0A6J4K7Y3-F1
#
_entry.id   AF-A0A6J4K7Y3-F1
#
_cell.length_a   1.000
_cell.length_b   1.000
_cell.length_c   1.000
_cell.angle_alpha   90.00
_cell.angle_beta   90.00
_cell.angle_gamma   90.00
#
_symmetry.space_group_name_H-M   'P 1'
#
loop_
_entity.id
_entity.type
_entity.pdbx_description
1 polymer ?
#
loop_
_entity_poly.entity_id
_entity_poly.type
_entity_poly.pdbx_seq_one_letter_code
_entity_poly.pdbx_strand_id
1 'polypeptide(L)'
;MHHSTRLLAAVFVILVALAPRSGARPAHAQAGRLCFPNVPGITSCIDGRFREYWEQNGGLAVFGYPVTAAGNEINRDTGESYLTQWFERNRFELHPENRPPYDVLLGRLGDDRLRQQGRGWQDFPKAAASAPHRFPETGHAITHEPFWSYWSTHGLEFDGQRGTSFVESLALFGYPISEAATETNANGDTVLTQWFERARFEWHPNNPAEFRVLLGLLGNEMRQGTLAQALKYFWPVNPPRGLVVQPDQSSAGESTFSLKLAQPGGQFDATIMGGTAVQTPTRAGGQAVSVRGRPGTAFTTGAG
;
A
#
# COMPACT_ATOMS: atom_id res chain seq x y z
N MET A 1 44.47 -81.23 -25.67
CA MET A 1 43.22 -82.01 -25.76
C MET A 1 42.08 -81.17 -25.21
N HIS A 2 40.90 -81.26 -25.84
CA HIS A 2 39.61 -80.59 -25.57
C HIS A 2 39.29 -79.24 -26.24
N HIS A 3 38.77 -79.36 -27.48
CA HIS A 3 37.49 -78.86 -28.03
C HIS A 3 36.87 -77.59 -27.43
N SER A 4 36.77 -76.49 -28.20
CA SER A 4 35.66 -76.09 -29.12
C SER A 4 34.41 -75.52 -28.43
N THR A 5 34.12 -74.23 -28.64
CA THR A 5 32.80 -73.79 -29.17
C THR A 5 32.85 -72.34 -29.67
N ARG A 6 32.39 -72.12 -30.91
CA ARG A 6 32.14 -70.80 -31.52
C ARG A 6 30.75 -70.33 -31.07
N LEU A 7 30.58 -69.05 -30.77
CA LEU A 7 29.28 -68.38 -30.85
C LEU A 7 29.45 -67.05 -31.58
N LEU A 8 28.74 -66.93 -32.71
CA LEU A 8 28.51 -65.68 -33.41
C LEU A 8 27.65 -64.76 -32.53
N ALA A 9 28.06 -63.51 -32.35
CA ALA A 9 27.20 -62.44 -31.85
C ALA A 9 26.91 -61.47 -32.99
N ALA A 10 25.63 -61.32 -33.33
CA ALA A 10 25.13 -60.45 -34.37
C ALA A 10 25.30 -58.97 -33.98
N VAL A 11 25.77 -58.16 -34.94
CA VAL A 11 25.86 -56.71 -34.82
C VAL A 11 24.49 -56.12 -35.16
N PHE A 12 23.81 -55.55 -34.17
CA PHE A 12 22.61 -54.73 -34.36
C PHE A 12 23.00 -53.26 -34.41
N VAL A 13 22.97 -52.66 -35.59
CA VAL A 13 23.14 -51.20 -35.76
C VAL A 13 21.79 -50.56 -35.45
N ILE A 14 21.68 -49.92 -34.29
CA ILE A 14 20.51 -49.09 -33.93
C ILE A 14 20.75 -47.68 -34.48
N LEU A 15 20.05 -47.35 -35.57
CA LEU A 15 19.92 -45.99 -36.08
C LEU A 15 18.97 -45.20 -35.18
N VAL A 16 19.51 -44.36 -34.29
CA VAL A 16 18.71 -43.40 -33.50
C VAL A 16 18.44 -42.18 -34.37
N ALA A 17 17.20 -42.04 -34.84
CA ALA A 17 16.72 -40.82 -35.47
C ALA A 17 16.61 -39.70 -34.42
N LEU A 18 17.45 -38.66 -34.52
CA LEU A 18 17.29 -37.42 -33.75
C LEU A 18 16.08 -36.65 -34.30
N ALA A 19 14.93 -36.78 -33.64
CA ALA A 19 13.83 -35.82 -33.81
C ALA A 19 14.16 -34.53 -33.05
N PRO A 20 13.93 -33.34 -33.62
CA PRO A 20 14.06 -32.09 -32.89
C PRO A 20 13.02 -32.06 -31.77
N ARG A 21 13.48 -32.07 -30.52
CA ARG A 21 12.63 -31.74 -29.38
C ARG A 21 12.32 -30.25 -29.47
N SER A 22 11.15 -29.93 -30.02
CA SER A 22 10.50 -28.65 -29.79
C SER A 22 10.33 -28.51 -28.27
N GLY A 23 11.27 -27.82 -27.62
CA GLY A 23 11.11 -27.40 -26.25
C GLY A 23 9.89 -26.50 -26.20
N ALA A 24 8.79 -27.01 -25.66
CA ALA A 24 7.69 -26.16 -25.23
C ALA A 24 8.31 -25.20 -24.20
N ARG A 25 8.49 -23.94 -24.59
CA ARG A 25 8.67 -22.87 -23.62
C ARG A 25 7.50 -23.00 -22.64
N PRO A 26 7.72 -23.01 -21.32
CA PRO A 26 6.60 -22.93 -20.41
C PRO A 26 5.82 -21.68 -20.81
N ALA A 27 4.59 -21.88 -21.29
CA ALA A 27 3.63 -20.81 -21.35
C ALA A 27 3.52 -20.32 -19.92
N HIS A 28 4.14 -19.17 -19.60
CA HIS A 28 3.74 -18.43 -18.41
C HIS A 28 2.25 -18.23 -18.60
N ALA A 29 1.44 -18.99 -17.86
CA ALA A 29 0.02 -18.80 -17.82
C ALA A 29 -0.15 -17.31 -17.55
N GLN A 30 -0.70 -16.59 -18.52
CA GLN A 30 -0.98 -15.18 -18.37
C GLN A 30 -1.97 -15.10 -17.22
N ALA A 31 -1.46 -14.92 -16.01
CA ALA A 31 -2.26 -14.91 -14.80
C ALA A 31 -3.19 -13.71 -14.99
N GLY A 32 -4.43 -13.98 -15.40
CA GLY A 32 -5.40 -12.94 -15.75
C GLY A 32 -5.53 -11.88 -14.68
N ARG A 33 -6.00 -10.71 -15.06
CA ARG A 33 -6.20 -9.58 -14.16
C ARG A 33 -7.00 -9.96 -12.89
N LEU A 34 -6.44 -9.70 -11.70
CA LEU A 34 -7.09 -9.88 -10.41
C LEU A 34 -7.76 -8.57 -9.98
N CYS A 35 -9.08 -8.54 -9.94
CA CYS A 35 -9.90 -7.39 -9.55
C CYS A 35 -10.76 -7.70 -8.32
N PHE A 36 -11.23 -6.65 -7.63
CA PHE A 36 -12.00 -6.75 -6.39
C PHE A 36 -13.39 -6.07 -6.48
N PRO A 37 -14.26 -6.46 -7.44
CA PRO A 37 -15.51 -5.74 -7.73
C PRO A 37 -16.52 -5.72 -6.57
N ASN A 38 -16.38 -6.64 -5.61
CA ASN A 38 -17.26 -6.77 -4.45
C ASN A 38 -16.69 -6.09 -3.19
N VAL A 39 -15.57 -5.36 -3.31
CA VAL A 39 -14.96 -4.62 -2.20
C VAL A 39 -15.17 -3.12 -2.43
N PRO A 40 -16.05 -2.46 -1.66
CA PRO A 40 -16.30 -1.04 -1.80
C PRO A 40 -15.01 -0.22 -1.69
N GLY A 41 -14.83 0.75 -2.59
CA GLY A 41 -13.66 1.63 -2.61
C GLY A 41 -12.43 1.08 -3.34
N ILE A 42 -12.39 -0.22 -3.66
CA ILE A 42 -11.28 -0.81 -4.42
C ILE A 42 -11.65 -0.88 -5.91
N THR A 43 -11.06 0.02 -6.69
CA THR A 43 -11.31 0.15 -8.14
C THR A 43 -10.15 -0.35 -9.00
N SER A 44 -8.97 -0.51 -8.39
CA SER A 44 -7.76 -0.97 -9.07
C SER A 44 -7.69 -2.49 -9.11
N CYS A 45 -6.98 -3.01 -10.12
CA CYS A 45 -6.70 -4.43 -10.26
C CYS A 45 -5.20 -4.67 -10.33
N ILE A 46 -4.80 -5.92 -10.11
CA ILE A 46 -3.42 -6.38 -10.16
C ILE A 46 -3.27 -7.27 -11.40
N ASP A 47 -2.23 -7.09 -12.19
CA ASP A 47 -2.03 -7.83 -13.44
C ASP A 47 -0.57 -8.27 -13.60
N GLY A 48 -0.34 -9.24 -14.49
CA GLY A 48 0.97 -9.73 -14.89
C GLY A 48 1.87 -10.10 -13.73
N ARG A 49 3.13 -9.67 -13.81
CA ARG A 49 4.18 -10.03 -12.84
C ARG A 49 3.86 -9.57 -11.42
N PHE A 50 3.20 -8.42 -11.25
CA PHE A 50 2.78 -7.95 -9.92
C PHE A 50 1.69 -8.83 -9.31
N ARG A 51 0.77 -9.39 -10.11
CA ARG A 51 -0.22 -10.34 -9.60
C ARG A 51 0.47 -11.61 -9.11
N GLU A 52 1.34 -12.19 -9.93
CA GLU A 52 2.10 -13.39 -9.56
C GLU A 52 2.90 -13.18 -8.27
N TYR A 53 3.62 -12.06 -8.19
CA TYR A 53 4.39 -11.71 -7.00
C TYR A 53 3.50 -11.51 -5.76
N TRP A 54 2.36 -10.81 -5.91
CA TRP A 54 1.41 -10.60 -4.82
C TRP A 54 0.87 -11.94 -4.30
N GLU A 55 0.45 -12.85 -5.19
CA GLU A 55 -0.11 -14.16 -4.82
C GLU A 55 0.93 -15.07 -4.16
N GLN A 56 2.17 -15.06 -4.66
CA GLN A 56 3.27 -15.88 -4.13
C GLN A 56 3.70 -15.44 -2.72
N ASN A 57 3.61 -14.13 -2.42
CA ASN A 57 4.15 -13.54 -1.20
C ASN A 57 3.08 -13.21 -0.15
N GLY A 58 2.01 -14.02 -0.08
CA GLY A 58 0.98 -13.93 0.96
C GLY A 58 -0.19 -12.97 0.66
N GLY A 59 -0.15 -12.26 -0.46
CA GLY A 59 -1.26 -11.50 -1.02
C GLY A 59 -1.88 -10.50 -0.05
N LEU A 60 -3.20 -10.65 0.18
CA LEU A 60 -4.00 -9.67 0.91
C LEU A 60 -3.51 -9.46 2.35
N ALA A 61 -3.08 -10.52 3.02
CA ALA A 61 -2.63 -10.47 4.40
C ALA A 61 -1.33 -9.66 4.55
N VAL A 62 -0.46 -9.69 3.53
CA VAL A 62 0.85 -9.04 3.56
C VAL A 62 0.79 -7.63 2.96
N PHE A 63 0.22 -7.49 1.75
CA PHE A 63 0.28 -6.24 1.00
C PHE A 63 -1.01 -5.42 1.08
N GLY A 64 -2.14 -6.07 1.33
CA GLY A 64 -3.47 -5.46 1.22
C GLY A 64 -3.97 -5.34 -0.21
N TYR A 65 -5.03 -4.55 -0.39
CA TYR A 65 -5.63 -4.25 -1.69
C TYR A 65 -4.77 -3.29 -2.53
N PRO A 66 -4.93 -3.27 -3.86
CA PRO A 66 -4.29 -2.26 -4.70
C PRO A 66 -4.92 -0.88 -4.48
N VAL A 67 -4.07 0.12 -4.30
CA VAL A 67 -4.45 1.53 -4.12
C VAL A 67 -4.45 2.26 -5.45
N THR A 68 -3.55 1.89 -6.37
CA THR A 68 -3.45 2.47 -7.70
C THR A 68 -3.48 1.37 -8.76
N ALA A 69 -3.77 1.75 -10.01
CA ALA A 69 -3.34 0.97 -11.15
C ALA A 69 -1.79 0.97 -11.22
N ALA A 70 -1.22 -0.02 -11.89
CA ALA A 70 0.20 -0.01 -12.21
C ALA A 70 0.50 1.11 -13.23
N GLY A 71 1.59 1.83 -13.02
CA GLY A 71 2.03 2.92 -13.89
C GLY A 71 3.50 3.26 -13.66
N ASN A 72 4.14 3.89 -14.63
CA ASN A 72 5.54 4.26 -14.49
C ASN A 72 5.70 5.42 -13.50
N GLU A 73 6.54 5.21 -12.48
CA GLU A 73 6.92 6.24 -11.51
C GLU A 73 8.45 6.38 -11.47
N ILE A 74 8.94 7.56 -11.08
CA ILE A 74 10.36 7.77 -10.87
C ILE A 74 10.72 7.31 -9.46
N ASN A 75 11.65 6.37 -9.34
CA ASN A 75 12.26 6.03 -8.06
C ASN A 75 13.12 7.21 -7.61
N ARG A 76 12.81 7.73 -6.43
CA ARG A 76 13.48 8.92 -5.87
C ARG A 76 14.96 8.72 -5.54
N ASP A 77 15.37 7.49 -5.24
CA ASP A 77 16.71 7.16 -4.78
C ASP A 77 17.65 6.93 -5.97
N THR A 78 17.14 6.32 -7.05
CA THR A 78 17.93 6.06 -8.28
C THR A 78 17.72 7.11 -9.37
N GLY A 79 16.58 7.82 -9.37
CA GLY A 79 16.17 8.72 -10.45
C GLY A 79 15.64 8.01 -11.70
N GLU A 80 15.59 6.68 -11.69
CA GLU A 80 15.13 5.87 -12.83
C GLU A 80 13.60 5.68 -12.80
N SER A 81 13.01 5.39 -13.97
CA SER A 81 11.59 5.09 -14.08
C SER A 81 11.35 3.59 -14.06
N TYR A 82 10.51 3.13 -13.13
CA TYR A 82 10.05 1.74 -13.07
C TYR A 82 8.53 1.68 -13.18
N LEU A 83 8.04 0.55 -13.70
CA LEU A 83 6.63 0.22 -13.55
C LEU A 83 6.37 0.00 -12.06
N THR A 84 5.38 0.70 -11.52
CA THR A 84 5.13 0.77 -10.08
C THR A 84 3.65 0.57 -9.80
N GLN A 85 3.33 -0.14 -8.73
CA GLN A 85 1.95 -0.24 -8.22
C GLN A 85 1.92 -0.10 -6.70
N TRP A 86 0.98 0.70 -6.21
CA TRP A 86 0.77 0.91 -4.78
C TRP A 86 -0.30 -0.03 -4.24
N PHE A 87 -0.02 -0.59 -3.07
CA PHE A 87 -0.92 -1.41 -2.26
C PHE A 87 -1.09 -0.75 -0.89
N GLU A 88 -2.03 -1.21 -0.08
CA GLU A 88 -2.32 -0.57 1.20
C GLU A 88 -1.09 -0.49 2.12
N ARG A 89 -0.23 -1.51 2.11
CA ARG A 89 0.95 -1.61 2.98
C ARG A 89 2.29 -1.40 2.27
N ASN A 90 2.37 -1.64 0.96
CA ASN A 90 3.64 -1.62 0.22
C ASN A 90 3.51 -0.96 -1.17
N ARG A 91 4.65 -0.64 -1.76
CA ARG A 91 4.77 -0.21 -3.16
C ARG A 91 5.66 -1.19 -3.89
N PHE A 92 5.19 -1.74 -5.00
CA PHE A 92 5.97 -2.65 -5.85
C PHE A 92 6.62 -1.85 -6.98
N GLU A 93 7.87 -2.18 -7.28
CA GLU A 93 8.64 -1.64 -8.40
C GLU A 93 9.18 -2.82 -9.23
N LEU A 94 8.97 -2.80 -10.54
CA LEU A 94 9.45 -3.85 -11.44
C LEU A 94 10.85 -3.50 -11.96
N HIS A 95 11.80 -4.39 -11.67
CA HIS A 95 13.21 -4.36 -12.05
C HIS A 95 13.54 -5.53 -12.99
N PRO A 96 13.23 -5.42 -14.30
CA PRO A 96 13.42 -6.50 -15.27
C PRO A 96 14.88 -6.91 -15.48
N GLU A 97 15.83 -6.09 -15.05
CA GLU A 97 17.27 -6.38 -15.02
C GLU A 97 17.64 -7.46 -14.00
N ASN A 98 16.81 -7.65 -12.96
CA ASN A 98 17.02 -8.68 -11.95
C ASN A 98 16.33 -9.99 -12.37
N ARG A 99 16.89 -11.13 -11.95
CA ARG A 99 16.23 -12.42 -12.15
C ARG A 99 15.14 -12.63 -11.09
N PRO A 100 13.98 -13.20 -11.44
CA PRO A 100 13.00 -13.64 -10.45
C PRO A 100 13.64 -14.54 -9.38
N PRO A 101 13.22 -14.42 -8.11
CA PRO A 101 12.12 -13.59 -7.60
C PRO A 101 12.49 -12.12 -7.28
N TYR A 102 13.71 -11.68 -7.58
CA TYR A 102 14.23 -10.33 -7.22
C TYR A 102 13.89 -9.22 -8.23
N ASP A 103 13.06 -9.55 -9.21
CA ASP A 103 12.61 -8.64 -10.26
C ASP A 103 11.45 -7.73 -9.82
N VAL A 104 10.84 -7.99 -8.65
CA VAL A 104 9.91 -7.06 -8.00
C VAL A 104 10.50 -6.65 -6.66
N LEU A 105 10.76 -5.35 -6.50
CA LEU A 105 11.28 -4.78 -5.25
C LEU A 105 10.21 -3.98 -4.52
N LEU A 106 10.29 -4.01 -3.19
CA LEU A 106 9.43 -3.22 -2.33
C LEU A 106 10.05 -1.85 -2.05
N GLY A 107 9.29 -0.79 -2.32
CA GLY A 107 9.65 0.58 -1.99
C GLY A 107 9.81 0.77 -0.48
N ARG A 108 10.70 1.70 -0.09
CA ARG A 108 11.07 1.99 1.30
C ARG A 108 10.03 2.89 1.99
N LEU A 109 8.79 2.41 2.09
CA LEU A 109 7.66 3.21 2.53
C LEU A 109 7.76 3.74 3.97
N GLY A 110 8.49 3.05 4.86
CA GLY A 110 8.72 3.54 6.21
C GLY A 110 9.63 4.76 6.24
N ASP A 111 10.75 4.72 5.50
CA ASP A 111 11.64 5.88 5.33
C ASP A 111 10.90 7.02 4.60
N ASP A 112 10.22 6.70 3.49
CA ASP A 112 9.44 7.68 2.73
C ASP A 112 8.43 8.44 3.60
N ARG A 113 7.71 7.71 4.46
CA ARG A 113 6.70 8.30 5.35
C ARG A 113 7.32 9.16 6.45
N LEU A 114 8.41 8.71 7.09
CA LEU A 114 9.14 9.51 8.07
C LEU A 114 9.64 10.81 7.44
N ARG A 115 10.20 10.75 6.24
CA ARG A 115 10.62 11.96 5.49
C ARG A 115 9.45 12.88 5.16
N GLN A 116 8.29 12.34 4.77
CA GLN A 116 7.08 13.15 4.54
C GLN A 116 6.62 13.88 5.80
N GLN A 117 6.88 13.30 6.98
CA GLN A 117 6.64 13.93 8.29
C GLN A 117 7.77 14.88 8.72
N GLY A 118 8.82 15.07 7.91
CA GLY A 118 9.98 15.89 8.26
C GLY A 118 10.93 15.22 9.26
N ARG A 119 10.88 13.89 9.41
CA ARG A 119 11.71 13.11 10.34
C ARG A 119 12.80 12.37 9.57
N GLY A 120 14.07 12.72 9.83
CA GLY A 120 15.22 11.95 9.34
C GLY A 120 15.58 10.84 10.33
N TRP A 121 15.42 9.59 9.93
CA TRP A 121 15.69 8.45 10.82
C TRP A 121 17.19 8.31 11.17
N GLN A 122 18.07 8.90 10.36
CA GLN A 122 19.50 8.96 10.60
C GLN A 122 19.82 9.68 11.92
N ASP A 123 19.00 10.67 12.30
CA ASP A 123 19.15 11.47 13.51
C ASP A 123 18.51 10.84 14.74
N PHE A 124 17.81 9.71 14.59
CA PHE A 124 17.20 9.02 15.73
C PHE A 124 18.27 8.42 16.65
N PRO A 125 18.01 8.37 17.98
CA PRO A 125 18.88 7.67 18.91
C PRO A 125 19.12 6.23 18.49
N LYS A 126 20.38 5.80 18.53
CA LYS A 126 20.79 4.45 18.14
C LYS A 126 20.74 3.50 19.33
N ALA A 127 20.50 2.22 19.04
CA ALA A 127 20.54 1.18 20.05
C ALA A 127 21.95 1.05 20.65
N ALA A 128 21.99 0.78 21.95
CA ALA A 128 23.23 0.41 22.63
C ALA A 128 23.90 -0.78 21.92
N ALA A 129 25.24 -0.83 21.93
CA ALA A 129 25.98 -1.90 21.26
C ALA A 129 25.61 -3.32 21.75
N SER A 130 25.16 -3.44 23.01
CA SER A 130 24.73 -4.68 23.65
C SER A 130 23.24 -4.99 23.47
N ALA A 131 22.47 -4.17 22.74
CA ALA A 131 21.05 -4.40 22.56
C ALA A 131 20.80 -5.72 21.80
N PRO A 132 19.79 -6.52 22.21
CA PRO A 132 19.42 -7.72 21.46
C PRO A 132 18.91 -7.33 20.07
N HIS A 133 19.13 -8.20 19.08
CA HIS A 133 18.65 -8.00 17.71
C HIS A 133 19.06 -6.65 17.10
N ARG A 134 20.30 -6.24 17.39
CA ARG A 134 20.90 -5.02 16.83
C ARG A 134 21.35 -5.24 15.40
N PHE A 135 21.05 -4.28 14.55
CA PHE A 135 21.44 -4.24 13.14
C PHE A 135 22.54 -3.18 12.96
N PRO A 136 23.79 -3.56 12.72
CA PRO A 136 24.89 -2.62 12.57
C PRO A 136 24.72 -1.68 11.37
N GLU A 137 23.99 -2.09 10.33
CA GLU A 137 23.75 -1.34 9.10
C GLU A 137 23.03 -0.01 9.34
N THR A 138 22.09 0.01 10.31
CA THR A 138 21.31 1.21 10.65
C THR A 138 21.60 1.74 12.05
N GLY A 139 22.23 0.92 12.89
CA GLY A 139 22.50 1.18 14.30
C GLY A 139 21.28 0.99 15.22
N HIS A 140 20.17 0.47 14.71
CA HIS A 140 18.93 0.24 15.46
C HIS A 140 18.75 -1.22 15.87
N ALA A 141 17.85 -1.47 16.81
CA ALA A 141 17.57 -2.82 17.30
C ALA A 141 16.06 -3.11 17.41
N ILE A 142 15.67 -4.37 17.23
CA ILE A 142 14.30 -4.82 17.46
C ILE A 142 14.24 -5.44 18.86
N THR A 143 14.13 -4.59 19.89
CA THR A 143 14.23 -5.02 21.29
C THR A 143 12.90 -5.49 21.88
N HIS A 144 11.78 -5.05 21.31
CA HIS A 144 10.46 -5.51 21.72
C HIS A 144 10.20 -6.92 21.16
N GLU A 145 10.10 -7.92 22.04
CA GLU A 145 10.04 -9.33 21.64
C GLU A 145 8.91 -9.64 20.64
N PRO A 146 7.66 -9.15 20.81
CA PRO A 146 6.62 -9.39 19.83
C PRO A 146 6.96 -8.87 18.42
N PHE A 147 7.68 -7.74 18.32
CA PHE A 147 8.15 -7.23 17.03
C PHE A 147 9.28 -8.07 16.44
N TRP A 148 10.20 -8.56 17.27
CA TRP A 148 11.26 -9.46 16.81
C TRP A 148 10.69 -10.79 16.31
N SER A 149 9.78 -11.39 17.09
CA SER A 149 9.10 -12.62 16.72
C SER A 149 8.36 -12.45 15.40
N TYR A 150 7.61 -11.34 15.23
CA TYR A 150 6.94 -11.04 13.98
C TYR A 150 7.92 -10.85 12.82
N TRP A 151 8.94 -10.00 12.97
CA TRP A 151 9.92 -9.72 11.92
C TRP A 151 10.65 -10.99 11.47
N SER A 152 11.12 -11.82 12.41
CA SER A 152 11.93 -13.02 12.13
C SER A 152 11.15 -14.23 11.61
N THR A 153 9.81 -14.16 11.59
CA THR A 153 8.94 -15.26 11.15
C THR A 153 8.05 -14.89 9.96
N HIS A 154 8.19 -13.68 9.44
CA HIS A 154 7.46 -13.21 8.26
C HIS A 154 8.45 -12.65 7.24
N GLY A 155 8.24 -13.00 5.97
CA GLY A 155 9.13 -12.60 4.89
C GLY A 155 8.50 -12.88 3.54
N LEU A 156 9.20 -12.46 2.49
CA LEU A 156 8.89 -12.83 1.11
C LEU A 156 9.27 -14.30 0.87
N GLU A 157 8.66 -14.97 -0.10
CA GLU A 157 8.96 -16.35 -0.46
C GLU A 157 9.96 -16.36 -1.62
N PHE A 158 11.22 -16.76 -1.34
CA PHE A 158 12.29 -16.75 -2.33
C PHE A 158 12.89 -18.11 -2.67
N ASP A 159 12.83 -19.09 -1.76
CA ASP A 159 13.59 -20.33 -1.89
C ASP A 159 12.76 -21.61 -1.81
N GLY A 160 11.45 -21.48 -1.60
CA GLY A 160 10.47 -22.57 -1.47
C GLY A 160 10.62 -23.37 -0.18
N GLN A 161 11.43 -22.91 0.78
CA GLN A 161 11.67 -23.62 2.03
C GLN A 161 10.60 -23.28 3.07
N ARG A 162 10.39 -24.22 3.99
CA ARG A 162 9.47 -23.98 5.10
C ARG A 162 10.09 -23.03 6.12
N GLY A 163 9.38 -21.96 6.43
CA GLY A 163 9.76 -20.98 7.45
C GLY A 163 10.10 -19.66 6.79
N THR A 164 10.85 -18.82 7.50
CA THR A 164 11.32 -17.55 6.95
C THR A 164 12.78 -17.37 7.29
N SER A 165 13.58 -17.14 6.26
CA SER A 165 14.99 -16.81 6.41
C SER A 165 15.17 -15.33 6.72
N PHE A 166 16.33 -14.97 7.28
CA PHE A 166 16.69 -13.58 7.53
C PHE A 166 16.57 -12.70 6.28
N VAL A 167 16.96 -13.21 5.11
CA VAL A 167 16.93 -12.46 3.85
C VAL A 167 15.50 -12.18 3.41
N GLU A 168 14.59 -13.12 3.63
CA GLU A 168 13.18 -12.98 3.31
C GLU A 168 12.48 -11.95 4.21
N SER A 169 12.76 -11.99 5.52
CA SER A 169 12.31 -10.97 6.47
C SER A 169 12.85 -9.59 6.11
N LEU A 170 14.16 -9.52 5.80
CA LEU A 170 14.81 -8.29 5.40
C LEU A 170 14.23 -7.74 4.09
N ALA A 171 13.89 -8.60 3.13
CA ALA A 171 13.31 -8.15 1.86
C ALA A 171 11.87 -7.64 2.03
N LEU A 172 11.09 -8.21 2.95
CA LEU A 172 9.73 -7.74 3.26
C LEU A 172 9.73 -6.41 4.03
N PHE A 173 10.45 -6.36 5.15
CA PHE A 173 10.35 -5.23 6.09
C PHE A 173 11.51 -4.24 5.98
N GLY A 174 12.68 -4.69 5.52
CA GLY A 174 13.93 -3.96 5.62
C GLY A 174 14.49 -3.93 7.04
N TYR A 175 15.58 -3.17 7.19
CA TYR A 175 16.20 -2.95 8.49
C TYR A 175 15.32 -2.09 9.41
N PRO A 176 15.39 -2.25 10.74
CA PRO A 176 14.82 -1.27 11.65
C PRO A 176 15.52 0.08 11.46
N ILE A 177 14.73 1.15 11.44
CA ILE A 177 15.21 2.54 11.30
C ILE A 177 14.79 3.42 12.49
N SER A 178 14.17 2.82 13.51
CA SER A 178 13.93 3.46 14.80
C SER A 178 14.02 2.43 15.91
N GLU A 179 14.15 2.90 17.16
CA GLU A 179 13.74 2.09 18.31
C GLU A 179 12.21 2.08 18.43
N ALA A 180 11.65 1.16 19.21
CA ALA A 180 10.23 1.15 19.50
C ALA A 180 9.86 2.31 20.43
N ALA A 181 8.87 3.10 20.05
CA ALA A 181 8.38 4.25 20.81
C ALA A 181 6.86 4.36 20.69
N THR A 182 6.20 4.93 21.70
CA THR A 182 4.76 5.20 21.64
C THR A 182 4.51 6.35 20.67
N GLU A 183 3.71 6.10 19.63
CA GLU A 183 3.32 7.10 18.63
C GLU A 183 1.79 7.09 18.45
N THR A 184 1.25 8.22 17.98
CA THR A 184 -0.14 8.29 17.51
C THR A 184 -0.18 7.91 16.04
N ASN A 185 -0.89 6.84 15.69
CA ASN A 185 -1.01 6.36 14.31
C ASN A 185 -2.02 7.20 13.50
N ALA A 186 -2.18 6.87 12.22
CA ALA A 186 -3.09 7.59 11.32
C ALA A 186 -4.58 7.49 11.72
N ASN A 187 -4.96 6.49 12.52
CA ASN A 187 -6.32 6.31 13.03
C ASN A 187 -6.57 7.10 14.33
N GLY A 188 -5.52 7.72 14.90
CA GLY A 188 -5.59 8.44 16.17
C GLY A 188 -5.31 7.57 17.41
N ASP A 189 -5.04 6.27 17.22
CA ASP A 189 -4.67 5.40 18.32
C ASP A 189 -3.24 5.69 18.78
N THR A 190 -2.98 5.59 20.08
CA THR A 190 -1.64 5.73 20.65
C THR A 190 -1.10 4.36 21.00
N VAL A 191 -0.12 3.88 20.23
CA VAL A 191 0.38 2.50 20.28
C VAL A 191 1.89 2.47 20.22
N LEU A 192 2.49 1.43 20.83
CA LEU A 192 3.92 1.19 20.67
C LEU A 192 4.19 0.89 19.19
N THR A 193 5.12 1.63 18.62
CA THR A 193 5.38 1.68 17.19
C THR A 193 6.87 1.53 16.94
N GLN A 194 7.24 0.76 15.92
CA GLN A 194 8.62 0.71 15.41
C GLN A 194 8.64 0.86 13.89
N TRP A 195 9.57 1.67 13.39
CA TRP A 195 9.75 1.93 11.97
C TRP A 195 10.85 1.06 11.39
N PHE A 196 10.59 0.55 10.18
CA PHE A 196 11.50 -0.21 9.35
C PHE A 196 11.61 0.47 7.99
N GLU A 197 12.61 0.12 7.17
CA GLU A 197 12.75 0.75 5.85
C GLU A 197 11.48 0.65 5.02
N ARG A 198 10.77 -0.48 5.07
CA ARG A 198 9.60 -0.79 4.21
C ARG A 198 8.28 -0.93 4.97
N ALA A 199 8.28 -0.81 6.29
CA ALA A 199 7.10 -1.07 7.12
C ALA A 199 7.08 -0.22 8.41
N ARG A 200 5.90 -0.19 9.04
CA ARG A 200 5.71 0.30 10.41
C ARG A 200 4.97 -0.76 11.19
N PHE A 201 5.54 -1.23 12.30
CA PHE A 201 4.89 -2.19 13.19
C PHE A 201 4.19 -1.44 14.31
N GLU A 202 2.99 -1.91 14.67
CA GLU A 202 2.16 -1.37 15.74
C GLU A 202 1.74 -2.48 16.69
N TRP A 203 1.86 -2.24 17.99
CA TRP A 203 1.48 -3.19 19.02
C TRP A 203 0.07 -2.93 19.55
N HIS A 204 -0.77 -3.96 19.48
CA HIS A 204 -2.17 -3.96 19.85
C HIS A 204 -2.46 -5.11 20.83
N PRO A 205 -2.13 -4.99 22.13
CA PRO A 205 -2.15 -6.10 23.08
C PRO A 205 -3.55 -6.69 23.32
N ASN A 206 -4.59 -5.90 23.09
CA ASN A 206 -5.98 -6.27 23.30
C ASN A 206 -6.58 -7.09 22.14
N ASN A 207 -5.84 -7.22 21.03
CA ASN A 207 -6.25 -8.05 19.91
C ASN A 207 -6.00 -9.55 20.19
N PRO A 208 -6.67 -10.46 19.43
CA PRO A 208 -6.27 -11.86 19.35
C PRO A 208 -4.78 -11.99 19.06
N ALA A 209 -4.15 -13.06 19.55
CA ALA A 209 -2.69 -13.21 19.58
C ALA A 209 -2.03 -12.98 18.20
N GLU A 210 -2.65 -13.50 17.16
CA GLU A 210 -2.25 -13.40 15.75
C GLU A 210 -2.35 -11.98 15.16
N PHE A 211 -3.09 -11.07 15.80
CA PHE A 211 -3.33 -9.69 15.34
C PHE A 211 -2.77 -8.64 16.31
N ARG A 212 -1.88 -9.03 17.23
CA ARG A 212 -1.27 -8.08 18.16
C ARG A 212 -0.15 -7.26 17.55
N VAL A 213 0.50 -7.74 16.50
CA VAL A 213 1.41 -6.94 15.68
C VAL A 213 0.69 -6.65 14.38
N LEU A 214 0.41 -5.37 14.13
CA LEU A 214 -0.21 -4.90 12.90
C LEU A 214 0.79 -4.06 12.10
N LEU A 215 0.65 -4.13 10.77
CA LEU A 215 1.40 -3.28 9.85
C LEU A 215 0.60 -2.03 9.53
N GLY A 216 1.24 -0.87 9.67
CA GLY A 216 0.68 0.40 9.21
C GLY A 216 0.38 0.37 7.71
N LEU A 217 -0.72 1.00 7.30
CA LEU A 217 -1.14 1.07 5.90
C LEU A 217 -0.36 2.18 5.16
N LEU A 218 0.96 2.05 5.12
CA LEU A 218 1.85 3.12 4.66
C LEU A 218 1.63 3.50 3.20
N GLY A 219 1.20 2.57 2.35
CA GLY A 219 0.83 2.91 0.97
C GLY A 219 -0.41 3.79 0.91
N ASN A 220 -1.43 3.48 1.71
CA ASN A 220 -2.60 4.36 1.87
C ASN A 220 -2.19 5.72 2.43
N GLU A 221 -1.40 5.77 3.51
CA GLU A 221 -0.99 7.02 4.15
C GLU A 221 -0.17 7.92 3.22
N MET A 222 0.74 7.34 2.43
CA MET A 222 1.58 8.10 1.50
C MET A 222 0.75 8.70 0.36
N ARG A 223 -0.15 7.90 -0.22
CA ARG A 223 -1.03 8.33 -1.32
C ARG A 223 -2.12 9.27 -0.84
N GLN A 224 -2.68 9.05 0.34
CA GLN A 224 -3.59 9.97 1.01
C GLN A 224 -2.87 11.23 1.48
N GLY A 225 -1.58 11.20 1.83
CA GLY A 225 -0.81 12.41 2.10
C GLY A 225 -0.65 13.29 0.85
N THR A 226 -0.55 12.68 -0.33
CA THR A 226 -0.58 13.37 -1.63
C THR A 226 -2.00 13.87 -1.97
N LEU A 227 -3.04 13.06 -1.71
CA LEU A 227 -4.44 13.44 -1.90
C LEU A 227 -4.97 14.42 -0.84
N ALA A 228 -4.42 14.46 0.36
CA ALA A 228 -4.75 15.39 1.45
C ALA A 228 -4.01 16.72 1.27
N GLN A 229 -2.89 16.74 0.53
CA GLN A 229 -2.37 17.98 -0.05
C GLN A 229 -3.20 18.45 -1.25
N ALA A 230 -3.91 17.55 -1.95
CA ALA A 230 -4.83 17.90 -3.02
C ALA A 230 -6.28 18.19 -2.57
N LEU A 231 -6.75 17.70 -1.42
CA LEU A 231 -8.11 17.84 -0.90
C LEU A 231 -8.13 17.75 0.64
N LYS A 232 -7.92 18.88 1.32
CA LYS A 232 -8.49 19.10 2.65
C LYS A 232 -9.90 19.65 2.49
N TYR A 233 -10.91 18.80 2.52
CA TYR A 233 -12.28 19.25 2.76
C TYR A 233 -12.38 19.71 4.23
N PHE A 234 -12.19 21.02 4.44
CA PHE A 234 -12.41 21.64 5.74
C PHE A 234 -13.91 21.86 5.93
N TRP A 235 -14.54 20.99 6.72
CA TRP A 235 -15.82 21.33 7.36
C TRP A 235 -15.62 22.61 8.19
N PRO A 236 -16.52 23.61 8.11
CA PRO A 236 -16.45 24.72 9.04
C PRO A 236 -16.75 24.20 10.44
N VAL A 237 -15.79 24.34 11.34
CA VAL A 237 -15.95 24.04 12.78
C VAL A 237 -17.01 24.93 13.44
N ASN A 238 -17.39 26.04 12.81
CA ASN A 238 -18.45 26.94 13.26
C ASN A 238 -19.30 27.42 12.08
N PRO A 239 -20.52 26.90 11.88
CA PRO A 239 -21.50 27.54 11.00
C PRO A 239 -21.93 28.92 11.53
N PRO A 240 -22.55 29.80 10.71
CA PRO A 240 -23.13 31.06 11.16
C PRO A 240 -24.04 30.84 12.38
N ARG A 241 -24.02 31.76 13.36
CA ARG A 241 -24.73 31.60 14.64
C ARG A 241 -26.18 31.16 14.43
N GLY A 242 -26.52 29.98 14.96
CA GLY A 242 -27.88 29.45 14.94
C GLY A 242 -28.21 28.49 13.79
N LEU A 243 -27.31 28.25 12.84
CA LEU A 243 -27.49 27.23 11.79
C LEU A 243 -26.61 26.02 12.07
N VAL A 244 -27.14 24.82 11.93
CA VAL A 244 -26.43 23.54 12.07
C VAL A 244 -26.40 22.84 10.71
N VAL A 245 -25.23 22.31 10.33
CA VAL A 245 -25.08 21.48 9.13
C VAL A 245 -25.85 20.18 9.33
N GLN A 246 -26.67 19.81 8.35
CA GLN A 246 -27.37 18.51 8.30
C GLN A 246 -26.53 17.55 7.44
N PRO A 247 -25.70 16.67 8.05
CA PRO A 247 -24.70 15.90 7.30
C PRO A 247 -25.33 14.83 6.41
N ASP A 248 -26.43 14.25 6.86
CA ASP A 248 -27.26 13.26 6.14
C ASP A 248 -27.95 13.82 4.89
N GLN A 249 -28.14 15.14 4.84
CA GLN A 249 -28.79 15.84 3.72
C GLN A 249 -27.80 16.68 2.89
N SER A 250 -26.54 16.71 3.29
CA SER A 250 -25.46 17.38 2.57
C SER A 250 -24.71 16.36 1.71
N SER A 251 -24.15 16.80 0.60
CA SER A 251 -23.38 15.94 -0.30
C SER A 251 -22.18 16.66 -0.91
N ALA A 252 -21.14 15.91 -1.22
CA ALA A 252 -19.98 16.39 -1.97
C ALA A 252 -19.51 15.29 -2.92
N GLY A 253 -19.17 15.69 -4.14
CA GLY A 253 -18.49 14.87 -5.13
C GLY A 253 -17.16 15.51 -5.56
N GLU A 254 -16.49 14.89 -6.54
CA GLU A 254 -15.16 15.33 -6.98
C GLU A 254 -15.11 16.76 -7.53
N SER A 255 -16.23 17.25 -8.10
CA SER A 255 -16.32 18.58 -8.74
C SER A 255 -17.37 19.52 -8.15
N THR A 256 -18.23 19.07 -7.24
CA THR A 256 -19.35 19.85 -6.69
C THR A 256 -19.66 19.50 -5.24
N PHE A 257 -20.33 20.40 -4.52
CA PHE A 257 -20.87 20.15 -3.19
C PHE A 257 -22.22 20.87 -2.97
N SER A 258 -22.98 20.37 -2.00
CA SER A 258 -24.25 20.91 -1.50
C SER A 258 -24.28 20.78 0.03
N LEU A 259 -24.44 21.88 0.74
CA LEU A 259 -24.58 21.92 2.20
C LEU A 259 -26.00 22.33 2.58
N LYS A 260 -26.64 21.53 3.43
CA LYS A 260 -27.95 21.85 4.04
C LYS A 260 -27.75 22.38 5.45
N LEU A 261 -28.32 23.55 5.70
CA LEU A 261 -28.24 24.27 6.98
C LEU A 261 -29.66 24.45 7.53
N ALA A 262 -29.86 24.07 8.80
CA ALA A 262 -31.14 24.22 9.49
C ALA A 262 -30.96 24.84 10.88
N GLN A 263 -31.99 25.53 11.38
CA GLN A 263 -32.02 26.00 12.76
C GLN A 263 -32.28 24.83 13.74
N PRO A 264 -31.90 24.97 15.03
CA PRO A 264 -32.35 24.08 16.10
C PRO A 264 -33.90 24.04 16.11
N GLY A 265 -34.48 22.87 15.80
CA GLY A 265 -35.93 22.71 15.61
C GLY A 265 -36.36 22.18 14.24
N GLY A 266 -35.42 22.04 13.29
CA GLY A 266 -35.65 21.32 12.03
C GLY A 266 -36.28 22.15 10.91
N GLN A 267 -36.41 23.46 11.09
CA GLN A 267 -36.83 24.37 10.03
C GLN A 267 -35.60 24.73 9.15
N PHE A 268 -35.69 24.44 7.85
CA PHE A 268 -34.59 24.56 6.88
C PHE A 268 -34.43 26.00 6.40
N ASP A 269 -33.22 26.57 6.53
CA ASP A 269 -33.04 27.99 6.19
C ASP A 269 -32.05 28.25 5.05
N ALA A 270 -31.04 27.40 4.81
CA ALA A 270 -30.07 27.69 3.76
C ALA A 270 -29.49 26.47 3.06
N THR A 271 -29.30 26.59 1.74
CA THR A 271 -28.47 25.68 0.95
C THR A 271 -27.29 26.42 0.33
N ILE A 272 -26.08 25.92 0.53
CA ILE A 272 -24.85 26.44 -0.10
C ILE A 272 -24.38 25.41 -1.12
N MET A 273 -24.21 25.80 -2.38
CA MET A 273 -23.64 24.95 -3.43
C MET A 273 -22.41 25.60 -4.08
N GLY A 274 -21.43 24.79 -4.46
CA GLY A 274 -20.22 25.26 -5.15
C GLY A 274 -19.45 24.12 -5.82
N GLY A 275 -18.50 24.45 -6.69
CA GLY A 275 -17.75 23.46 -7.46
C GLY A 275 -16.84 24.06 -8.53
N THR A 276 -16.13 23.20 -9.27
CA THR A 276 -15.33 23.58 -10.46
C THR A 276 -16.15 23.64 -11.74
N ALA A 277 -17.44 23.31 -11.70
CA ALA A 277 -18.34 23.44 -12.82
C ALA A 277 -18.56 24.93 -13.17
N VAL A 278 -18.40 25.26 -14.45
CA VAL A 278 -18.50 26.62 -15.02
C VAL A 278 -19.93 27.20 -14.96
N GLN A 279 -20.91 26.45 -14.45
CA GLN A 279 -22.27 26.95 -14.29
C GLN A 279 -22.82 26.65 -12.89
N THR A 280 -23.14 27.73 -12.17
CA THR A 280 -23.95 27.68 -10.97
C THR A 280 -25.36 27.20 -11.32
N PRO A 281 -25.99 26.29 -10.53
CA PRO A 281 -27.37 25.90 -10.79
C PRO A 281 -28.27 27.15 -10.72
N THR A 282 -28.87 27.54 -11.84
CA THR A 282 -29.85 28.63 -11.90
C THR A 282 -31.17 28.16 -11.31
N ARG A 283 -31.28 28.20 -9.98
CA ARG A 283 -32.58 28.35 -9.33
C ARG A 283 -32.89 29.85 -9.25
N ALA A 284 -34.10 30.25 -9.64
CA ALA A 284 -34.53 31.63 -9.49
C ALA A 284 -34.49 32.05 -8.00
N GLY A 285 -33.95 33.23 -7.71
CA GLY A 285 -33.89 33.80 -6.34
C GLY A 285 -32.60 33.53 -5.55
N GLY A 286 -31.59 32.86 -6.12
CA GLY A 286 -30.30 32.69 -5.46
C GLY A 286 -29.45 33.96 -5.46
N GLN A 287 -28.76 34.25 -4.35
CA GLN A 287 -27.74 35.30 -4.27
C GLN A 287 -26.37 34.77 -4.67
N ALA A 288 -25.65 35.49 -5.54
CA ALA A 288 -24.27 35.16 -5.86
C ALA A 288 -23.38 35.36 -4.64
N VAL A 289 -22.53 34.38 -4.35
CA VAL A 289 -21.57 34.42 -3.25
C VAL A 289 -20.19 33.99 -3.75
N SER A 290 -19.14 34.36 -3.02
CA SER A 290 -17.79 33.85 -3.27
C SER A 290 -17.36 32.97 -2.11
N VAL A 291 -16.97 31.73 -2.41
CA VAL A 291 -16.45 30.80 -1.41
C VAL A 291 -14.96 30.63 -1.69
N ARG A 292 -14.12 31.23 -0.82
CA ARG A 292 -12.65 31.25 -0.97
C ARG A 292 -12.18 31.71 -2.36
N GLY A 293 -12.80 32.76 -2.89
CA GLY A 293 -12.41 33.37 -4.17
C GLY A 293 -13.00 32.69 -5.41
N ARG A 294 -13.82 31.64 -5.24
CA ARG A 294 -14.53 30.97 -6.35
C ARG A 294 -16.01 31.34 -6.38
N PRO A 295 -16.62 31.52 -7.57
CA PRO A 295 -18.04 31.81 -7.70
C PRO A 295 -18.93 30.70 -7.11
N GLY A 296 -20.02 31.09 -6.46
CA GLY A 296 -21.08 30.21 -5.97
C GLY A 296 -22.42 30.93 -5.88
N THR A 297 -23.48 30.21 -5.47
CA THR A 297 -24.82 30.79 -5.25
C THR A 297 -25.40 30.24 -3.95
N ALA A 298 -25.92 31.14 -3.11
CA ALA A 298 -26.65 30.83 -1.88
C ALA A 298 -28.16 30.98 -2.10
N PHE A 299 -28.94 30.10 -1.47
CA PHE A 299 -30.40 30.14 -1.52
C PHE A 299 -30.95 30.11 -0.09
N THR A 300 -31.89 31.01 0.22
CA THR A 300 -32.73 30.91 1.42
C THR A 300 -33.98 30.09 1.08
N THR A 301 -34.36 29.19 1.97
CA THR A 301 -35.63 28.45 1.85
C THR A 301 -36.56 28.87 2.98
N GLY A 302 -36.94 30.15 3.02
CA GLY A 302 -37.81 30.71 4.05
C GLY A 302 -38.20 32.14 3.72
N ALA A 303 -39.39 32.56 4.16
CA ALA A 303 -39.80 33.95 4.09
C ALA A 303 -39.16 34.70 5.27
N GLY A 304 -37.98 35.28 5.04
CA GLY A 304 -37.22 36.01 6.06
C GLY A 304 -35.80 36.27 5.62
#